data_AF-A0A3C2AAJ9-F1
#
_entry.id   AF-A0A3C2AAJ9-F1
#
_cell.length_a   1.000
_cell.length_b   1.000
_cell.length_c   1.000
_cell.angle_alpha   90.00
_cell.angle_beta   90.00
_cell.angle_gamma   90.00
#
_symmetry.space_group_name_H-M   'P 1'
#
loop_
_entity.id
_entity.type
_entity.pdbx_description
1 polymer ?
#
loop_
_entity_poly.entity_id
_entity_poly.type
_entity_poly.pdbx_seq_one_letter_code
_entity_poly.pdbx_strand_id
1 'polypeptide(L)'
;MKNNNMKRTMKLGLAVTLLGISATTWAQTPAPRPTQEPVPEPDVRPAPEPVYGTATTTDWGEGQVITIDGNDSWATAYTSSSAEDFFFNYFTGGSPTDPDLQLVTEALEEMMEQRLQGGEQVSSGWGRSATIYGGYNVGASRVEGYGVIFNITESSFRFSNGEVAGIVTDELVSVIQDFLMTYGDLIDGLEPNDKITVLAKETIASTVTANTVRRSGSLMVVSPSSSNAVQLRVSVTKKDLGKLYSGTSQDDFRAKYITVERTEPTEASGNSQISIFANLLKKRFSTRELDRFVALSTPTFEYIPDLGVVFHLRGSNIGRSSVAPVIITTERFVREFSTEVADDLADEVEDELDAANEAYVEQYENFQNQLVEFVVRYGRTLNFLTPNERIIVKVTVPGCTKCDLPDRFDVVVTKDVIDDLAAGKISLEQAAKKVTIN
;
A
#
# COMPACT_ATOMS: atom_id res chain seq x y z
N MET A 1 -9.20 64.36 43.60
CA MET A 1 -10.47 63.61 43.74
C MET A 1 -11.41 63.99 42.60
N LYS A 2 -11.44 63.19 41.53
CA LYS A 2 -12.54 63.07 40.55
C LYS A 2 -12.49 61.63 40.05
N ASN A 3 -13.63 60.95 40.19
CA ASN A 3 -13.81 59.50 40.12
C ASN A 3 -13.63 58.97 38.69
N ASN A 4 -12.68 58.04 38.51
CA ASN A 4 -12.66 57.09 37.41
C ASN A 4 -13.31 55.81 37.91
N ASN A 5 -14.52 55.51 37.43
CA ASN A 5 -15.05 54.17 37.45
C ASN A 5 -16.22 54.08 36.47
N MET A 6 -16.34 52.90 35.84
CA MET A 6 -17.46 52.46 35.02
C MET A 6 -17.32 52.64 33.50
N LYS A 7 -16.43 51.84 32.90
CA LYS A 7 -16.67 51.25 31.57
C LYS A 7 -16.86 49.73 31.73
N ARG A 8 -18.14 49.33 31.71
CA ARG A 8 -18.63 47.95 31.52
C ARG A 8 -18.13 47.43 30.16
N THR A 9 -17.45 46.30 30.08
CA THR A 9 -18.02 44.95 29.92
C THR A 9 -19.14 44.84 28.88
N MET A 10 -18.74 44.55 27.64
CA MET A 10 -19.47 43.68 26.71
C MET A 10 -18.43 42.78 26.04
N LYS A 11 -18.16 41.62 26.64
CA LYS A 11 -17.53 40.50 25.93
C LYS A 11 -18.65 39.81 25.15
N LEU A 12 -18.55 39.84 23.82
CA LEU A 12 -19.35 39.01 22.93
C LEU A 12 -18.99 37.55 23.21
N GLY A 13 -20.00 36.74 23.55
CA GLY A 13 -19.86 35.28 23.58
C GLY A 13 -19.88 34.75 22.15
N LEU A 14 -18.71 34.43 21.62
CA LEU A 14 -18.58 33.51 20.50
C LEU A 14 -18.30 32.13 21.12
N ALA A 15 -19.34 31.31 21.27
CA ALA A 15 -19.21 29.94 21.71
C ALA A 15 -18.76 29.09 20.51
N VAL A 16 -17.46 28.85 20.39
CA VAL A 16 -16.92 27.75 19.59
C VAL A 16 -16.95 26.52 20.50
N THR A 17 -17.88 25.61 20.23
CA THR A 17 -17.99 24.34 20.96
C THR A 17 -16.87 23.42 20.50
N LEU A 18 -15.69 23.54 21.11
CA LEU A 18 -14.64 22.53 21.04
C LEU A 18 -15.09 21.30 21.84
N LEU A 19 -15.22 20.16 21.15
CA LEU A 19 -15.48 18.86 21.76
C LEU A 19 -14.27 18.46 22.61
N GLY A 20 -14.35 18.70 23.91
CA GLY A 20 -13.36 18.22 24.88
C GLY A 20 -13.40 16.70 24.99
N ILE A 21 -12.40 16.02 24.46
CA ILE A 21 -12.10 14.63 24.81
C ILE A 21 -11.42 14.65 26.19
N SER A 22 -12.19 14.31 27.22
CA SER A 22 -11.67 14.20 28.59
C SER A 22 -11.09 12.80 28.79
N ALA A 23 -9.80 12.69 29.10
CA ALA A 23 -9.19 11.45 29.58
C ALA A 23 -9.67 11.16 31.01
N THR A 24 -10.50 10.15 31.20
CA THR A 24 -10.92 9.67 32.52
C THR A 24 -10.00 8.56 33.01
N THR A 25 -9.26 8.87 34.07
CA THR A 25 -8.45 7.96 34.88
C THR A 25 -9.37 7.00 35.64
N TRP A 26 -9.24 5.69 35.43
CA TRP A 26 -9.98 4.67 36.18
C TRP A 26 -9.27 4.35 37.50
N ALA A 27 -9.86 4.78 38.62
CA ALA A 27 -9.55 4.25 39.94
C ALA A 27 -10.48 3.06 40.25
N GLN A 28 -9.90 1.88 40.48
CA GLN A 28 -10.62 0.67 40.85
C GLN A 28 -10.99 0.68 42.34
N THR A 29 -12.30 0.68 42.64
CA THR A 29 -12.84 0.28 43.96
C THR A 29 -13.37 -1.15 43.89
N PRO A 30 -13.14 -1.99 44.94
CA PRO A 30 -13.53 -3.39 44.91
C PRO A 30 -15.03 -3.60 45.18
N ALA A 31 -15.62 -4.55 44.46
CA ALA A 31 -17.04 -4.91 44.54
C ALA A 31 -17.39 -5.67 45.84
N PRO A 32 -18.57 -5.43 46.45
CA PRO A 32 -19.10 -6.27 47.52
C PRO A 32 -19.72 -7.57 46.98
N ARG A 33 -19.65 -8.63 47.80
CA ARG A 33 -20.21 -9.96 47.52
C ARG A 33 -21.75 -9.93 47.43
N PRO A 34 -22.38 -10.78 46.59
CA PRO A 34 -23.83 -10.84 46.49
C PRO A 34 -24.45 -11.68 47.61
N THR A 35 -25.48 -11.11 48.24
CA THR A 35 -26.44 -11.82 49.08
C THR A 35 -27.53 -12.42 48.19
N GLN A 36 -27.86 -13.70 48.37
CA GLN A 36 -28.99 -14.35 47.71
C GLN A 36 -30.31 -13.93 48.35
N GLU A 37 -31.29 -13.56 47.52
CA GLU A 37 -32.69 -13.40 47.92
C GLU A 37 -33.64 -14.00 46.85
N PRO A 38 -34.89 -14.33 47.23
CA PRO A 38 -35.59 -15.53 46.78
C PRO A 38 -36.38 -15.37 45.47
N VAL A 39 -36.69 -16.53 44.90
CA VAL A 39 -37.44 -16.75 43.65
C VAL A 39 -38.87 -16.19 43.75
N PRO A 40 -39.33 -15.33 42.81
CA PRO A 40 -40.73 -14.98 42.67
C PRO A 40 -41.49 -15.89 41.68
N GLU A 41 -42.77 -16.12 42.00
CA GLU A 41 -43.77 -16.85 41.20
C GLU A 41 -44.11 -16.14 39.86
N PRO A 42 -44.66 -16.86 38.87
CA PRO A 42 -44.76 -16.39 37.48
C PRO A 42 -45.82 -15.31 37.29
N ASP A 43 -45.36 -14.16 36.79
CA ASP A 43 -46.16 -13.00 36.42
C ASP A 43 -46.74 -13.11 34.99
N VAL A 44 -48.05 -12.90 34.86
CA VAL A 44 -48.79 -12.92 33.59
C VAL A 44 -48.67 -11.53 32.96
N ARG A 45 -47.84 -11.40 31.91
CA ARG A 45 -47.63 -10.11 31.23
C ARG A 45 -48.67 -9.86 30.13
N PRO A 46 -49.31 -8.68 30.07
CA PRO A 46 -49.97 -8.19 28.87
C PRO A 46 -48.95 -7.80 27.79
N ALA A 47 -49.39 -7.76 26.53
CA ALA A 47 -48.56 -7.45 25.38
C ALA A 47 -47.90 -6.06 25.49
N PRO A 48 -46.63 -5.90 25.07
CA PRO A 48 -45.94 -4.62 25.20
C PRO A 48 -46.44 -3.59 24.17
N GLU A 49 -46.60 -2.35 24.63
CA GLU A 49 -46.80 -1.19 23.76
C GLU A 49 -45.51 -0.84 22.99
N PRO A 50 -45.61 -0.23 21.79
CA PRO A 50 -44.45 0.10 20.97
C PRO A 50 -43.57 1.15 21.64
N VAL A 51 -42.28 0.83 21.79
CA VAL A 51 -41.25 1.74 22.27
C VAL A 51 -40.72 2.56 21.08
N TYR A 52 -40.84 3.89 21.15
CA TYR A 52 -40.05 4.80 20.33
C TYR A 52 -38.81 5.19 21.14
N GLY A 53 -37.63 4.77 20.68
CA GLY A 53 -36.34 5.14 21.27
C GLY A 53 -35.45 5.85 20.24
N THR A 54 -34.75 6.89 20.67
CA THR A 54 -33.62 7.51 19.96
C THR A 54 -32.35 6.72 20.27
N ALA A 55 -31.70 6.16 19.25
CA ALA A 55 -30.45 5.41 19.40
C ALA A 55 -29.23 6.36 19.51
N THR A 56 -28.37 6.12 20.49
CA THR A 56 -27.00 6.67 20.58
C THR A 56 -26.02 5.77 19.81
N THR A 57 -24.94 6.36 19.32
CA THR A 57 -24.07 5.92 18.20
C THR A 57 -23.23 4.64 18.38
N THR A 58 -23.56 3.71 19.28
CA THR A 58 -22.70 2.54 19.59
C THR A 58 -23.22 1.18 19.14
N ASP A 59 -24.38 1.06 18.51
CA ASP A 59 -24.93 -0.23 18.06
C ASP A 59 -25.09 -0.31 16.53
N TRP A 60 -23.97 -0.42 15.79
CA TRP A 60 -23.97 -0.68 14.35
C TRP A 60 -23.31 -2.03 14.05
N GLY A 61 -24.07 -2.98 13.52
CA GLY A 61 -23.55 -4.21 12.94
C GLY A 61 -23.09 -4.01 11.50
N GLU A 62 -22.13 -4.82 11.04
CA GLU A 62 -21.65 -4.82 9.65
C GLU A 62 -22.83 -4.98 8.66
N GLY A 63 -22.92 -4.06 7.69
CA GLY A 63 -23.84 -4.17 6.56
C GLY A 63 -25.05 -3.22 6.52
N GLN A 64 -25.10 -2.16 7.33
CA GLN A 64 -26.16 -1.14 7.22
C GLN A 64 -25.71 0.08 6.41
N VAL A 65 -26.56 0.52 5.48
CA VAL A 65 -26.36 1.69 4.60
C VAL A 65 -27.44 2.73 4.91
N ILE A 66 -27.04 3.99 5.05
CA ILE A 66 -27.96 5.14 5.16
C ILE A 66 -28.29 5.62 3.74
N THR A 67 -29.59 5.71 3.42
CA THR A 67 -30.06 6.37 2.19
C THR A 67 -30.45 7.80 2.53
N ILE A 68 -29.82 8.78 1.87
CA ILE A 68 -30.24 10.18 1.87
C ILE A 68 -30.90 10.44 0.52
N ASP A 69 -32.19 10.77 0.54
CA ASP A 69 -32.97 11.05 -0.65
C ASP A 69 -32.89 12.55 -0.98
N GLY A 70 -32.25 12.89 -2.09
CA GLY A 70 -32.11 14.25 -2.59
C GLY A 70 -32.54 14.29 -4.05
N ASN A 71 -33.73 14.83 -4.30
CA ASN A 71 -34.29 14.98 -5.64
C ASN A 71 -33.61 16.14 -6.37
N ASP A 72 -33.36 15.93 -7.67
CA ASP A 72 -33.00 16.91 -8.69
C ASP A 72 -31.61 17.58 -8.62
N SER A 73 -30.60 16.90 -9.19
CA SER A 73 -29.64 17.50 -10.14
C SER A 73 -28.58 16.48 -10.57
N TRP A 74 -28.25 16.50 -11.86
CA TRP A 74 -27.27 15.64 -12.53
C TRP A 74 -25.84 16.05 -12.14
N ALA A 75 -25.43 15.73 -10.92
CA ALA A 75 -24.02 15.61 -10.57
C ALA A 75 -23.62 14.14 -10.73
N THR A 76 -22.91 13.79 -11.80
CA THR A 76 -22.25 12.49 -11.89
C THR A 76 -21.05 12.49 -10.96
N ALA A 77 -21.29 12.24 -9.68
CA ALA A 77 -20.23 11.92 -8.73
C ALA A 77 -19.79 10.47 -8.98
N TYR A 78 -18.55 10.28 -9.42
CA TYR A 78 -17.90 8.98 -9.39
C TYR A 78 -17.60 8.64 -7.92
N THR A 79 -18.52 7.95 -7.26
CA THR A 79 -18.21 7.25 -6.01
C THR A 79 -17.79 5.83 -6.40
N SER A 80 -16.50 5.63 -6.71
CA SER A 80 -15.97 4.27 -6.77
C SER A 80 -16.00 3.70 -5.35
N SER A 81 -16.78 2.65 -5.15
CA SER A 81 -16.83 1.93 -3.87
C SER A 81 -15.57 1.09 -3.61
N SER A 82 -14.64 1.03 -4.57
CA SER A 82 -13.22 0.76 -4.31
C SER A 82 -12.39 2.00 -4.72
N ALA A 83 -11.99 2.80 -3.74
CA ALA A 83 -10.80 3.66 -3.87
C ALA A 83 -9.50 2.81 -3.85
N GLU A 84 -9.61 1.48 -3.96
CA GLU A 84 -8.51 0.53 -3.87
C GLU A 84 -7.83 0.31 -5.23
N ASP A 85 -8.59 0.35 -6.34
CA ASP A 85 -8.06 -0.01 -7.67
C ASP A 85 -7.50 1.18 -8.45
N PHE A 86 -8.11 2.36 -8.33
CA PHE A 86 -7.63 3.57 -9.02
C PHE A 86 -6.26 4.04 -8.49
N PHE A 87 -5.95 3.69 -7.24
CA PHE A 87 -4.69 4.03 -6.58
C PHE A 87 -3.60 2.97 -6.77
N PHE A 88 -3.94 1.73 -7.17
CA PHE A 88 -2.95 0.65 -7.31
C PHE A 88 -1.91 0.92 -8.42
N ASN A 89 -2.33 1.58 -9.49
CA ASN A 89 -1.47 1.93 -10.63
C ASN A 89 -0.55 3.13 -10.37
N TYR A 90 -0.91 4.02 -9.45
CA TYR A 90 -0.11 5.23 -9.19
C TYR A 90 1.05 5.01 -8.20
N PHE A 91 1.02 3.92 -7.43
CA PHE A 91 1.93 3.75 -6.28
C PHE A 91 2.96 2.63 -6.45
N THR A 92 2.75 1.69 -7.37
CA THR A 92 3.72 0.61 -7.65
C THR A 92 4.80 1.02 -8.65
N GLY A 93 4.55 2.05 -9.47
CA GLY A 93 5.53 2.70 -10.37
C GLY A 93 6.03 4.02 -9.81
N GLY A 94 6.61 4.03 -8.61
CA GLY A 94 7.32 5.23 -8.14
C GLY A 94 8.44 5.56 -9.14
N SER A 95 8.53 6.82 -9.57
CA SER A 95 9.67 7.29 -10.37
C SER A 95 10.95 6.93 -9.61
N PRO A 96 11.94 6.29 -10.27
CA PRO A 96 13.18 5.93 -9.60
C PRO A 96 13.83 7.19 -9.02
N THR A 97 14.23 7.15 -7.75
CA THR A 97 15.01 8.23 -7.15
C THR A 97 16.47 8.22 -7.63
N ASP A 98 16.92 7.07 -8.16
CA ASP A 98 18.20 6.89 -8.83
C ASP A 98 18.10 7.43 -10.27
N PRO A 99 18.83 8.51 -10.62
CA PRO A 99 18.75 9.13 -11.94
C PRO A 99 19.20 8.20 -13.07
N ASP A 100 20.11 7.25 -12.79
CA ASP A 100 20.56 6.28 -13.78
C ASP A 100 19.43 5.29 -14.11
N LEU A 101 18.66 4.88 -13.09
CA LEU A 101 17.48 4.05 -13.30
C LEU A 101 16.35 4.81 -13.98
N GLN A 102 16.20 6.11 -13.74
CA GLN A 102 15.19 6.90 -14.42
C GLN A 102 15.39 6.89 -15.93
N LEU A 103 16.61 7.17 -16.41
CA LEU A 103 16.93 7.16 -17.84
C LEU A 103 16.67 5.79 -18.49
N VAL A 104 17.08 4.72 -17.80
CA VAL A 104 16.90 3.35 -18.32
C VAL A 104 15.43 2.92 -18.31
N THR A 105 14.65 3.37 -17.32
CA THR A 105 13.20 3.18 -17.27
C THR A 105 12.52 3.88 -18.45
N GLU A 106 12.84 5.14 -18.71
CA GLU A 106 12.30 5.90 -19.84
C GLU A 106 12.62 5.21 -21.19
N ALA A 107 13.83 4.64 -21.33
CA ALA A 107 14.20 3.86 -22.52
C ALA A 107 13.36 2.59 -22.69
N LEU A 108 13.05 1.86 -21.60
CA LEU A 108 12.16 0.69 -21.66
C LEU A 108 10.74 1.09 -22.06
N GLU A 109 10.23 2.18 -21.50
CA GLU A 109 8.91 2.74 -21.85
C GLU A 109 8.83 3.13 -23.33
N GLU A 110 9.84 3.84 -23.84
CA GLU A 110 9.91 4.24 -25.25
C GLU A 110 9.99 3.02 -26.19
N MET A 111 10.79 2.01 -25.85
CA MET A 111 10.89 0.78 -26.66
C MET A 111 9.56 0.02 -26.72
N MET A 112 8.84 -0.05 -25.61
CA MET A 112 7.51 -0.67 -25.58
C MET A 112 6.51 0.15 -26.40
N GLU A 113 6.53 1.47 -26.28
CA GLU A 113 5.69 2.36 -27.08
C GLU A 113 5.93 2.18 -28.58
N GLN A 114 7.17 2.27 -29.04
CA GLN A 114 7.50 2.18 -30.46
C GLN A 114 7.13 0.82 -31.07
N ARG A 115 7.35 -0.28 -30.33
CA ARG A 115 7.21 -1.63 -30.88
C ARG A 115 5.84 -2.23 -30.67
N LEU A 116 5.21 -1.98 -29.53
CA LEU A 116 3.91 -2.56 -29.19
C LEU A 116 2.75 -1.69 -29.67
N GLN A 117 2.89 -0.36 -29.74
CA GLN A 117 1.83 0.51 -30.28
C GLN A 117 1.83 0.58 -31.82
N GLY A 118 2.95 0.23 -32.45
CA GLY A 118 3.10 0.18 -33.91
C GLY A 118 2.40 -1.01 -34.59
N GLY A 119 1.71 -1.86 -33.83
CA GLY A 119 0.86 -2.91 -34.38
C GLY A 119 -0.10 -2.32 -35.40
N GLU A 120 0.12 -2.67 -36.67
CA GLU A 120 -0.73 -2.31 -37.80
C GLU A 120 -2.19 -2.38 -37.36
N GLN A 121 -2.99 -1.34 -37.62
CA GLN A 121 -4.44 -1.46 -37.50
C GLN A 121 -4.85 -2.61 -38.42
N VAL A 122 -4.94 -3.83 -37.89
CA VAL A 122 -5.45 -4.97 -38.62
C VAL A 122 -6.95 -4.71 -38.73
N SER A 123 -7.28 -3.92 -39.75
CA SER A 123 -8.62 -3.78 -40.31
C SER A 123 -8.99 -5.16 -40.83
N SER A 124 -9.38 -6.07 -39.93
CA SER A 124 -10.28 -7.13 -40.31
C SER A 124 -11.48 -6.43 -40.94
N GLY A 125 -11.91 -6.88 -42.13
CA GLY A 125 -12.92 -6.24 -42.99
C GLY A 125 -14.32 -6.06 -42.39
N TRP A 126 -14.43 -6.13 -41.06
CA TRP A 126 -15.59 -5.85 -40.24
C TRP A 126 -15.21 -4.85 -39.11
N GLY A 127 -14.71 -3.67 -39.47
CA GLY A 127 -14.77 -2.46 -38.62
C GLY A 127 -14.25 -2.56 -37.18
N ARG A 128 -13.19 -3.33 -36.91
CA ARG A 128 -12.58 -3.45 -35.58
C ARG A 128 -11.16 -2.86 -35.60
N SER A 129 -10.97 -1.74 -34.92
CA SER A 129 -9.65 -1.13 -34.67
C SER A 129 -9.27 -1.38 -33.21
N ALA A 130 -8.08 -1.92 -32.98
CA ALA A 130 -7.45 -1.87 -31.67
C ALA A 130 -6.64 -0.58 -31.53
N THR A 131 -6.78 0.09 -30.39
CA THR A 131 -5.93 1.22 -30.03
C THR A 131 -5.47 0.97 -28.60
N ILE A 132 -4.17 0.73 -28.46
CA ILE A 132 -3.52 0.61 -27.16
C ILE A 132 -3.39 2.03 -26.63
N TYR A 133 -4.19 2.37 -25.62
CA TYR A 133 -4.08 3.63 -24.89
C TYR A 133 -3.49 3.31 -23.51
N GLY A 134 -2.25 3.74 -23.25
CA GLY A 134 -1.68 3.68 -21.92
C GLY A 134 -0.19 3.97 -21.93
N GLY A 135 0.23 5.03 -21.23
CA GLY A 135 1.64 5.17 -20.84
C GLY A 135 2.02 3.94 -20.04
N TYR A 136 3.10 3.26 -20.44
CA TYR A 136 3.59 2.10 -19.74
C TYR A 136 4.09 2.55 -18.37
N ASN A 137 3.49 2.05 -17.29
CA ASN A 137 3.94 2.39 -15.94
C ASN A 137 5.06 1.40 -15.57
N VAL A 138 6.30 1.76 -15.89
CA VAL A 138 7.48 0.98 -15.53
C VAL A 138 8.06 1.52 -14.23
N GLY A 139 8.03 0.70 -13.18
CA GLY A 139 8.79 0.96 -11.96
C GLY A 139 10.18 0.34 -12.06
N ALA A 140 11.20 0.97 -11.48
CA ALA A 140 12.49 0.33 -11.27
C ALA A 140 12.88 0.38 -9.79
N SER A 141 13.56 -0.67 -9.31
CA SER A 141 14.08 -0.72 -7.95
C SER A 141 15.43 -1.43 -7.92
N ARG A 142 16.42 -0.79 -7.31
CA ARG A 142 17.70 -1.44 -6.98
C ARG A 142 17.55 -2.25 -5.70
N VAL A 143 18.10 -3.45 -5.68
CA VAL A 143 18.12 -4.34 -4.53
C VAL A 143 19.56 -4.76 -4.27
N GLU A 144 20.12 -4.33 -3.14
CA GLU A 144 21.53 -4.55 -2.80
C GLU A 144 21.92 -6.03 -2.85
N GLY A 145 22.96 -6.38 -3.60
CA GLY A 145 23.43 -7.75 -3.77
C GLY A 145 22.47 -8.70 -4.52
N TYR A 146 21.46 -8.15 -5.18
CA TYR A 146 20.68 -8.85 -6.19
C TYR A 146 20.77 -8.16 -7.55
N GLY A 147 20.70 -6.82 -7.60
CA GLY A 147 20.78 -6.02 -8.82
C GLY A 147 19.57 -5.10 -8.99
N VAL A 148 18.96 -5.07 -10.18
CA VAL A 148 17.85 -4.16 -10.51
C VAL A 148 16.64 -4.92 -11.01
N ILE A 149 15.46 -4.50 -10.54
CA ILE A 149 14.17 -5.06 -10.93
C ILE A 149 13.35 -3.95 -11.60
N PHE A 150 13.00 -4.16 -12.87
CA PHE A 150 11.99 -3.39 -13.57
C PHE A 150 10.65 -4.10 -13.44
N ASN A 151 9.59 -3.37 -13.10
CA ASN A 151 8.25 -3.90 -12.95
C ASN A 151 7.30 -3.18 -13.91
N ILE A 152 6.82 -3.91 -14.91
CA ILE A 152 5.85 -3.44 -15.88
C ILE A 152 4.46 -3.74 -15.32
N THR A 153 3.75 -2.70 -14.93
CA THR A 153 2.40 -2.84 -14.35
C THR A 153 1.32 -2.93 -15.42
N GLU A 154 0.19 -3.53 -15.04
CA GLU A 154 -0.87 -4.00 -15.92
C GLU A 154 -1.68 -2.90 -16.63
N SER A 155 -1.70 -1.68 -16.08
CA SER A 155 -2.45 -0.54 -16.67
C SER A 155 -2.03 -0.17 -18.09
N SER A 156 -0.92 -0.72 -18.55
CA SER A 156 -0.31 -0.45 -19.85
C SER A 156 -0.97 -1.17 -21.04
N PHE A 157 -1.82 -2.19 -20.81
CA PHE A 157 -2.30 -3.06 -21.88
C PHE A 157 -3.83 -3.18 -21.89
N ARG A 158 -4.50 -2.31 -22.66
CA ARG A 158 -5.94 -2.45 -22.94
C ARG A 158 -6.16 -2.84 -24.39
N PHE A 159 -6.69 -4.04 -24.61
CA PHE A 159 -7.20 -4.45 -25.92
C PHE A 159 -8.67 -4.08 -26.06
N SER A 160 -9.03 -3.43 -27.18
CA SER A 160 -10.38 -2.93 -27.47
C SER A 160 -11.44 -4.03 -27.66
N ASN A 161 -11.04 -5.30 -27.74
CA ASN A 161 -11.90 -6.37 -28.26
C ASN A 161 -12.54 -7.25 -27.18
N GLY A 162 -12.33 -6.96 -25.89
CA GLY A 162 -12.94 -7.72 -24.79
C GLY A 162 -12.41 -9.15 -24.61
N GLU A 163 -11.69 -9.69 -25.59
CA GLU A 163 -10.79 -10.84 -25.41
C GLU A 163 -9.47 -10.32 -24.85
N VAL A 164 -9.28 -10.57 -23.56
CA VAL A 164 -7.98 -10.42 -22.87
C VAL A 164 -7.11 -11.56 -23.37
N ALA A 165 -6.52 -11.40 -24.54
CA ALA A 165 -5.52 -12.32 -25.06
C ALA A 165 -4.17 -12.01 -24.39
N GLY A 166 -3.55 -13.06 -23.84
CA GLY A 166 -2.24 -13.10 -23.19
C GLY A 166 -1.30 -11.95 -23.53
N ILE A 167 -1.18 -10.96 -22.65
CA ILE A 167 -0.21 -9.85 -22.72
C ILE A 167 1.24 -10.37 -22.73
N VAL A 168 1.47 -11.55 -22.15
CA VAL A 168 2.75 -12.25 -22.25
C VAL A 168 2.93 -12.85 -23.65
N THR A 169 3.14 -11.97 -24.64
CA THR A 169 3.44 -12.35 -26.02
C THR A 169 4.93 -12.60 -26.21
N ASP A 170 5.28 -13.38 -27.23
CA ASP A 170 6.68 -13.51 -27.67
C ASP A 170 7.27 -12.16 -28.11
N GLU A 171 6.42 -11.22 -28.53
CA GLU A 171 6.80 -9.86 -28.87
C GLU A 171 7.24 -9.06 -27.65
N LEU A 172 6.49 -9.10 -26.53
CA LEU A 172 6.90 -8.46 -25.28
C LEU A 172 8.23 -9.05 -24.78
N VAL A 173 8.39 -10.37 -24.84
CA VAL A 173 9.66 -11.03 -24.50
C VAL A 173 10.80 -10.48 -25.36
N SER A 174 10.58 -10.34 -26.66
CA SER A 174 11.58 -9.81 -27.60
C SER A 174 11.94 -8.36 -27.30
N VAL A 175 10.96 -7.50 -27.01
CA VAL A 175 11.19 -6.09 -26.60
C VAL A 175 12.04 -6.03 -25.34
N ILE A 176 11.71 -6.84 -24.33
CA ILE A 176 12.46 -6.88 -23.07
C ILE A 176 13.88 -7.42 -23.27
N GLN A 177 14.07 -8.45 -24.09
CA GLN A 177 15.39 -8.96 -24.44
C GLN A 177 16.24 -7.89 -25.14
N ASP A 178 15.65 -7.17 -26.09
CA ASP A 178 16.33 -6.08 -26.80
C ASP A 178 16.69 -4.94 -25.86
N PHE A 179 15.80 -4.60 -24.94
CA PHE A 179 16.05 -3.62 -23.89
C PHE A 179 17.25 -4.03 -23.03
N LEU A 180 17.25 -5.26 -22.51
CA LEU A 180 18.33 -5.76 -21.65
C LEU A 180 19.69 -5.75 -22.37
N MET A 181 19.72 -6.14 -23.65
CA MET A 181 20.95 -6.14 -24.45
C MET A 181 21.45 -4.72 -24.80
N THR A 182 20.54 -3.77 -24.98
CA THR A 182 20.87 -2.42 -25.44
C THR A 182 21.23 -1.50 -24.27
N TYR A 183 20.44 -1.56 -23.19
CA TYR A 183 20.50 -0.62 -22.08
C TYR A 183 20.97 -1.23 -20.77
N GLY A 184 20.98 -2.57 -20.64
CA GLY A 184 21.35 -3.22 -19.38
C GLY A 184 22.77 -2.89 -18.91
N ASP A 185 23.71 -2.64 -19.82
CA ASP A 185 25.07 -2.27 -19.43
C ASP A 185 25.20 -0.83 -18.92
N LEU A 186 24.24 0.05 -19.23
CA LEU A 186 24.22 1.43 -18.75
C LEU A 186 23.86 1.55 -17.26
N ILE A 187 23.36 0.47 -16.67
CA ILE A 187 23.07 0.43 -15.24
C ILE A 187 24.39 0.28 -14.48
N ASP A 188 24.86 1.40 -13.95
CA ASP A 188 26.10 1.48 -13.18
C ASP A 188 25.94 0.93 -11.75
N GLY A 189 27.08 0.61 -11.13
CA GLY A 189 27.13 0.12 -9.75
C GLY A 189 26.62 -1.30 -9.53
N LEU A 190 26.45 -2.09 -10.60
CA LEU A 190 26.12 -3.51 -10.53
C LEU A 190 27.39 -4.36 -10.43
N GLU A 191 27.41 -5.29 -9.47
CA GLU A 191 28.44 -6.31 -9.39
C GLU A 191 28.30 -7.33 -10.54
N PRO A 192 29.36 -8.06 -10.92
CA PRO A 192 29.27 -9.05 -11.99
C PRO A 192 28.17 -10.10 -11.79
N ASN A 193 27.86 -10.44 -10.54
CA ASN A 193 26.84 -11.45 -10.22
C ASN A 193 25.43 -10.85 -10.05
N ASP A 194 25.29 -9.52 -10.05
CA ASP A 194 23.99 -8.87 -9.98
C ASP A 194 23.18 -9.15 -11.25
N LYS A 195 21.87 -9.28 -11.07
CA LYS A 195 20.86 -9.55 -12.08
C LYS A 195 20.09 -8.28 -12.42
N ILE A 196 19.83 -8.11 -13.71
CA ILE A 196 18.84 -7.15 -14.21
C ILE A 196 17.62 -7.97 -14.61
N THR A 197 16.52 -7.76 -13.91
CA THR A 197 15.30 -8.54 -14.05
C THR A 197 14.16 -7.64 -14.45
N VAL A 198 13.44 -7.98 -15.51
CA VAL A 198 12.18 -7.35 -15.89
C VAL A 198 11.04 -8.31 -15.55
N LEU A 199 10.13 -7.83 -14.72
CA LEU A 199 8.90 -8.50 -14.33
C LEU A 199 7.74 -7.84 -15.06
N ALA A 200 6.96 -8.63 -15.78
CA ALA A 200 5.69 -8.19 -16.34
C ALA A 200 4.58 -9.07 -15.77
N LYS A 201 3.60 -8.44 -15.13
CA LYS A 201 2.44 -9.14 -14.57
C LYS A 201 1.25 -8.92 -15.49
N GLU A 202 0.71 -10.02 -15.98
CA GLU A 202 -0.58 -10.04 -16.63
C GLU A 202 -1.62 -10.44 -15.60
N THR A 203 -2.36 -9.49 -15.01
CA THR A 203 -3.60 -9.89 -14.35
C THR A 203 -4.61 -10.15 -15.46
N ILE A 204 -5.22 -11.32 -15.42
CA ILE A 204 -6.40 -11.55 -16.23
C ILE A 204 -7.48 -10.71 -15.56
N ALA A 205 -7.64 -9.46 -16.00
CA ALA A 205 -8.76 -8.63 -15.62
C ALA A 205 -10.03 -9.29 -16.18
N SER A 206 -10.54 -10.30 -15.46
CA SER A 206 -11.89 -10.79 -15.61
C SER A 206 -12.81 -9.69 -15.09
N THR A 207 -12.91 -8.61 -15.85
CA THR A 207 -13.92 -7.59 -15.63
C THR A 207 -15.23 -8.25 -16.00
N VAL A 208 -15.81 -9.01 -15.06
CA VAL A 208 -17.21 -9.38 -15.14
C VAL A 208 -17.95 -8.10 -14.84
N THR A 209 -18.17 -7.27 -15.86
CA THR A 209 -19.12 -6.17 -15.78
C THR A 209 -20.50 -6.80 -15.68
N ALA A 210 -20.88 -7.22 -14.47
CA ALA A 210 -22.23 -7.63 -14.19
C ALA A 210 -23.08 -6.38 -14.26
N ASN A 211 -23.66 -6.11 -15.44
CA ASN A 211 -24.72 -5.13 -15.63
C ASN A 211 -25.96 -5.62 -14.88
N THR A 212 -25.92 -5.61 -13.56
CA THR A 212 -27.11 -5.75 -12.74
C THR A 212 -27.75 -4.37 -12.71
N VAL A 213 -28.68 -4.14 -13.63
CA VAL A 213 -29.59 -2.99 -13.61
C VAL A 213 -30.49 -3.16 -12.38
N ARG A 214 -30.00 -2.79 -11.20
CA ARG A 214 -30.85 -2.55 -10.04
C ARG A 214 -31.18 -1.07 -10.02
N ARG A 215 -32.48 -0.78 -9.92
CA ARG A 215 -33.13 0.55 -9.87
C ARG A 215 -32.63 1.50 -8.76
N SER A 216 -31.55 1.18 -8.05
CA SER A 216 -30.94 2.00 -6.99
C SER A 216 -29.42 1.84 -7.02
N GLY A 217 -28.79 2.47 -8.01
CA GLY A 217 -27.59 3.32 -7.87
C GLY A 217 -26.34 2.88 -7.09
N SER A 218 -25.89 1.62 -7.11
CA SER A 218 -24.50 1.33 -6.76
C SER A 218 -23.89 0.28 -7.69
N LEU A 219 -22.96 0.72 -8.54
CA LEU A 219 -22.13 -0.14 -9.36
C LEU A 219 -21.00 -0.67 -8.46
N MET A 220 -21.12 -1.93 -8.03
CA MET A 220 -20.01 -2.62 -7.37
C MET A 220 -19.11 -3.19 -8.47
N VAL A 221 -17.95 -2.57 -8.67
CA VAL A 221 -16.88 -3.14 -9.48
C VAL A 221 -16.14 -4.12 -8.57
N VAL A 222 -16.36 -5.42 -8.76
CA VAL A 222 -15.55 -6.45 -8.09
C VAL A 222 -14.31 -6.64 -8.94
N SER A 223 -13.20 -6.04 -8.50
CA SER A 223 -11.90 -6.32 -9.10
C SER A 223 -11.48 -7.73 -8.73
N PRO A 224 -11.11 -8.58 -9.70
CA PRO A 224 -10.62 -9.92 -9.38
C PRO A 224 -9.40 -9.79 -8.47
N SER A 225 -9.35 -10.61 -7.42
CA SER A 225 -8.17 -10.68 -6.56
C SER A 225 -6.96 -11.04 -7.42
N SER A 226 -5.95 -10.18 -7.43
CA SER A 226 -4.74 -10.22 -8.26
C SER A 226 -3.83 -11.46 -8.08
N SER A 227 -4.27 -12.48 -7.38
CA SER A 227 -3.48 -13.68 -7.06
C SER A 227 -3.24 -14.62 -8.25
N ASN A 228 -3.93 -14.42 -9.38
CA ASN A 228 -3.88 -15.33 -10.53
C ASN A 228 -3.25 -14.71 -11.79
N ALA A 229 -2.35 -13.76 -11.63
CA ALA A 229 -1.66 -13.16 -12.77
C ALA A 229 -0.61 -14.13 -13.36
N VAL A 230 -0.57 -14.27 -14.69
CA VAL A 230 0.58 -14.89 -15.36
C VAL A 230 1.76 -13.93 -15.19
N GLN A 231 2.88 -14.45 -14.70
CA GLN A 231 4.08 -13.64 -14.50
C GLN A 231 5.12 -13.99 -15.55
N LEU A 232 5.50 -13.00 -16.36
CA LEU A 232 6.66 -13.07 -17.22
C LEU A 232 7.86 -12.49 -16.47
N ARG A 233 8.96 -13.23 -16.47
CA ARG A 233 10.24 -12.78 -15.95
C ARG A 233 11.31 -12.97 -17.01
N VAL A 234 12.04 -11.91 -17.29
CA VAL A 234 13.20 -11.94 -18.18
C VAL A 234 14.38 -11.38 -17.41
N SER A 235 15.49 -12.12 -17.33
CA SER A 235 16.64 -11.69 -16.54
C SER A 235 17.97 -12.01 -17.19
N VAL A 236 18.99 -11.22 -16.87
CA VAL A 236 20.37 -11.38 -17.32
C VAL A 236 21.32 -10.92 -16.22
N THR A 237 22.50 -11.55 -16.07
CA THR A 237 23.52 -11.07 -15.14
C THR A 237 24.40 -9.99 -15.77
N LYS A 238 24.95 -9.08 -14.95
CA LYS A 238 25.90 -8.06 -15.43
C LYS A 238 27.13 -8.69 -16.08
N LYS A 239 27.66 -9.78 -15.50
CA LYS A 239 28.79 -10.54 -16.08
C LYS A 239 28.45 -11.07 -17.47
N ASP A 240 27.24 -11.57 -17.66
CA ASP A 240 26.83 -12.11 -18.94
C ASP A 240 26.65 -11.02 -19.98
N LEU A 241 26.15 -9.83 -19.63
CA LEU A 241 26.13 -8.68 -20.56
C LEU A 241 27.52 -8.39 -21.16
N GLY A 242 28.60 -8.54 -20.38
CA GLY A 242 29.98 -8.45 -20.90
C GLY A 242 30.30 -9.42 -22.05
N LYS A 243 29.59 -10.55 -22.16
CA LYS A 243 29.73 -11.52 -23.26
C LYS A 243 29.21 -10.99 -24.58
N LEU A 244 28.16 -10.18 -24.56
CA LEU A 244 27.62 -9.52 -25.75
C LEU A 244 28.69 -8.61 -26.38
N TYR A 245 29.33 -7.79 -25.55
CA TYR A 245 30.39 -6.87 -26.00
C TYR A 245 31.71 -7.58 -26.37
N SER A 246 31.92 -8.81 -25.90
CA SER A 246 33.08 -9.63 -26.28
C SER A 246 32.96 -10.32 -27.64
N GLY A 247 31.88 -10.06 -28.40
CA GLY A 247 31.68 -10.55 -29.77
C GLY A 247 30.74 -11.76 -29.90
N THR A 248 29.96 -12.09 -28.86
CA THR A 248 28.89 -13.09 -28.99
C THR A 248 27.79 -12.53 -29.90
N SER A 249 27.26 -13.36 -30.82
CA SER A 249 26.13 -12.93 -31.66
C SER A 249 24.90 -12.63 -30.79
N GLN A 250 24.04 -11.71 -31.22
CA GLN A 250 22.82 -11.38 -30.45
C GLN A 250 21.90 -12.59 -30.27
N ASP A 251 21.76 -13.43 -31.29
CA ASP A 251 20.91 -14.63 -31.22
C ASP A 251 21.46 -15.67 -30.25
N ASP A 252 22.78 -15.93 -30.32
CA ASP A 252 23.45 -16.77 -29.33
C ASP A 252 23.32 -16.19 -27.93
N PHE A 253 23.37 -14.87 -27.82
CA PHE A 253 23.30 -14.18 -26.55
C PHE A 253 21.93 -14.39 -25.88
N ARG A 254 20.85 -14.06 -26.61
CA ARG A 254 19.47 -14.24 -26.15
C ARG A 254 19.21 -15.67 -25.70
N ALA A 255 19.67 -16.65 -26.49
CA ALA A 255 19.39 -18.06 -26.23
C ALA A 255 20.16 -18.65 -25.03
N LYS A 256 21.37 -18.15 -24.75
CA LYS A 256 22.27 -18.76 -23.75
C LYS A 256 22.32 -18.00 -22.42
N TYR A 257 22.14 -16.68 -22.46
CA TYR A 257 22.43 -15.82 -21.30
C TYR A 257 21.22 -15.06 -20.77
N ILE A 258 20.14 -14.94 -21.55
CA ILE A 258 18.90 -14.34 -21.06
C ILE A 258 17.97 -15.46 -20.60
N THR A 259 17.61 -15.45 -19.33
CA THR A 259 16.64 -16.40 -18.75
C THR A 259 15.23 -15.83 -18.91
N VAL A 260 14.36 -16.56 -19.60
CA VAL A 260 12.94 -16.24 -19.76
C VAL A 260 12.12 -17.29 -19.00
N GLU A 261 11.37 -16.86 -18.00
CA GLU A 261 10.49 -17.70 -17.21
C GLU A 261 9.05 -17.18 -17.29
N ARG A 262 8.12 -18.10 -17.53
CA ARG A 262 6.68 -17.86 -17.48
C ARG A 262 6.11 -18.68 -16.34
N THR A 263 5.58 -18.01 -15.33
CA THR A 263 4.99 -18.69 -14.17
C THR A 263 3.48 -18.60 -14.29
N GLU A 264 2.84 -19.78 -14.40
CA GLU A 264 1.38 -19.88 -14.32
C GLU A 264 0.90 -19.76 -12.87
N PRO A 265 -0.31 -19.21 -12.65
CA PRO A 265 -0.89 -18.96 -11.32
C PRO A 265 -0.87 -20.13 -10.33
N THR A 266 -0.94 -21.36 -10.84
CA THR A 266 -1.20 -22.57 -10.05
C THR A 266 0.05 -23.26 -9.51
N GLU A 267 1.26 -22.93 -9.99
CA GLU A 267 2.46 -23.73 -9.69
C GLU A 267 3.37 -23.17 -8.58
N ALA A 268 3.06 -22.00 -8.01
CA ALA A 268 3.81 -21.49 -6.88
C ALA A 268 3.45 -22.26 -5.58
N SER A 269 4.01 -23.46 -5.44
CA SER A 269 3.87 -24.36 -4.29
C SER A 269 4.30 -23.75 -2.94
N GLY A 270 5.00 -22.61 -2.95
CA GLY A 270 5.28 -21.76 -1.78
C GLY A 270 4.11 -20.85 -1.35
N ASN A 271 3.06 -20.70 -2.16
CA ASN A 271 1.97 -19.75 -1.95
C ASN A 271 1.26 -19.92 -0.61
N SER A 272 1.14 -21.14 -0.10
CA SER A 272 0.48 -21.39 1.19
C SER A 272 1.24 -20.77 2.35
N GLN A 273 2.56 -20.99 2.43
CA GLN A 273 3.43 -20.44 3.47
C GLN A 273 3.54 -18.93 3.37
N ILE A 274 3.66 -18.40 2.14
CA ILE A 274 3.70 -16.95 1.90
C ILE A 274 2.38 -16.30 2.34
N SER A 275 1.24 -16.90 1.96
CA SER A 275 -0.08 -16.42 2.37
C SER A 275 -0.28 -16.47 3.88
N ILE A 276 0.22 -17.52 4.55
CA ILE A 276 0.19 -17.61 6.02
C ILE A 276 0.99 -16.46 6.63
N PHE A 277 2.20 -16.19 6.16
CA PHE A 277 3.02 -15.09 6.65
C PHE A 277 2.34 -13.73 6.40
N ALA A 278 1.79 -13.48 5.20
CA ALA A 278 1.05 -12.26 4.88
C ALA A 278 -0.15 -12.05 5.82
N ASN A 279 -0.90 -13.11 6.12
CA ASN A 279 -2.03 -13.05 7.05
C ASN A 279 -1.59 -12.80 8.50
N LEU A 280 -0.47 -13.39 8.94
CA LEU A 280 0.12 -13.08 10.24
C LEU A 280 0.57 -11.62 10.32
N LEU A 281 1.19 -11.12 9.25
CA LEU A 281 1.64 -9.73 9.14
C LEU A 281 0.44 -8.78 9.24
N LYS A 282 -0.61 -9.02 8.44
CA LYS A 282 -1.88 -8.28 8.57
C LYS A 282 -2.42 -8.34 10.00
N LYS A 283 -2.59 -9.54 10.56
CA LYS A 283 -3.18 -9.69 11.89
C LYS A 283 -2.40 -8.94 12.96
N ARG A 284 -1.06 -8.97 12.91
CA ARG A 284 -0.21 -8.25 13.86
C ARG A 284 -0.37 -6.74 13.74
N PHE A 285 -0.43 -6.23 12.52
CA PHE A 285 -0.43 -4.80 12.25
C PHE A 285 -1.82 -4.20 12.01
N SER A 286 -2.89 -4.98 12.02
CA SER A 286 -4.27 -4.46 11.94
C SER A 286 -4.91 -4.24 13.32
N THR A 287 -4.31 -4.71 14.41
CA THR A 287 -4.86 -4.50 15.75
C THR A 287 -4.60 -3.07 16.21
N ARG A 288 -5.60 -2.46 16.89
CA ARG A 288 -5.47 -1.14 17.53
C ARG A 288 -4.43 -1.08 18.66
N GLU A 289 -3.81 -2.21 18.98
CA GLU A 289 -2.69 -2.27 19.94
C GLU A 289 -1.45 -1.54 19.42
N LEU A 290 -1.37 -1.30 18.11
CA LEU A 290 -0.36 -0.45 17.51
C LEU A 290 -0.97 0.94 17.39
N ASP A 291 -0.74 1.77 18.41
CA ASP A 291 -1.53 2.96 18.74
C ASP A 291 -1.82 3.93 17.58
N ARG A 292 -1.06 3.92 16.47
CA ARG A 292 -1.33 4.76 15.30
C ARG A 292 -1.09 4.14 13.92
N PHE A 293 -0.17 3.20 13.76
CA PHE A 293 0.13 2.60 12.47
C PHE A 293 -0.59 1.27 12.30
N VAL A 294 -1.52 1.23 11.35
CA VAL A 294 -2.23 0.00 11.00
C VAL A 294 -1.97 -0.44 9.57
N ALA A 295 -1.97 -1.75 9.35
CA ALA A 295 -2.11 -2.34 8.03
C ALA A 295 -3.55 -2.15 7.53
N LEU A 296 -3.72 -1.45 6.42
CA LEU A 296 -5.03 -1.22 5.78
C LEU A 296 -5.58 -2.48 5.11
N SER A 297 -4.70 -3.29 4.54
CA SER A 297 -5.05 -4.45 3.73
C SER A 297 -4.18 -5.65 4.09
N THR A 298 -4.56 -6.82 3.59
CA THR A 298 -3.61 -7.94 3.55
C THR A 298 -2.44 -7.54 2.65
N PRO A 299 -1.18 -7.71 3.09
CA PRO A 299 -0.02 -7.48 2.24
C PRO A 299 -0.12 -8.31 0.97
N THR A 300 0.07 -7.68 -0.18
CA THR A 300 0.31 -8.44 -1.41
C THR A 300 1.74 -8.94 -1.40
N PHE A 301 2.04 -9.96 -2.19
CA PHE A 301 3.37 -10.54 -2.20
C PHE A 301 3.75 -11.08 -3.58
N GLU A 302 5.04 -11.23 -3.78
CA GLU A 302 5.64 -11.84 -4.95
C GLU A 302 6.87 -12.66 -4.53
N TYR A 303 7.03 -13.84 -5.12
CA TYR A 303 8.23 -14.63 -4.97
C TYR A 303 9.07 -14.50 -6.23
N ILE A 304 10.32 -14.11 -6.05
CA ILE A 304 11.30 -13.92 -7.12
C ILE A 304 12.44 -14.89 -6.83
N PRO A 305 12.64 -15.93 -7.67
CA PRO A 305 13.73 -16.88 -7.50
C PRO A 305 15.09 -16.21 -7.35
N ASP A 306 15.90 -16.75 -6.45
CA ASP A 306 17.21 -16.25 -6.03
C ASP A 306 17.20 -14.92 -5.28
N LEU A 307 16.06 -14.22 -5.24
CA LEU A 307 15.87 -13.04 -4.40
C LEU A 307 15.11 -13.37 -3.13
N GLY A 308 14.05 -14.16 -3.22
CA GLY A 308 13.14 -14.50 -2.12
C GLY A 308 11.74 -13.87 -2.27
N VAL A 309 11.12 -13.50 -1.16
CA VAL A 309 9.74 -12.97 -1.15
C VAL A 309 9.73 -11.48 -0.86
N VAL A 310 9.00 -10.73 -1.68
CA VAL A 310 8.71 -9.31 -1.47
C VAL A 310 7.25 -9.17 -1.06
N PHE A 311 7.01 -8.64 0.14
CA PHE A 311 5.69 -8.27 0.65
C PHE A 311 5.50 -6.76 0.50
N HIS A 312 4.31 -6.35 0.08
CA HIS A 312 3.92 -4.95 -0.05
C HIS A 312 2.86 -4.64 1.01
N LEU A 313 3.28 -3.95 2.07
CA LEU A 313 2.45 -3.58 3.20
C LEU A 313 2.01 -2.12 3.08
N ARG A 314 0.70 -1.89 3.02
CA ARG A 314 0.13 -0.54 3.05
C ARG A 314 -0.29 -0.17 4.47
N GLY A 315 0.43 0.79 5.04
CA GLY A 315 0.12 1.40 6.32
C GLY A 315 -0.90 2.51 6.22
N SER A 316 -1.53 2.84 7.35
CA SER A 316 -2.24 4.09 7.58
C SER A 316 -1.93 4.61 8.97
N ASN A 317 -1.91 5.93 9.10
CA ASN A 317 -1.87 6.60 10.39
C ASN A 317 -3.30 6.98 10.81
N ILE A 318 -3.91 6.19 11.70
CA ILE A 318 -5.28 6.45 12.16
C ILE A 318 -5.34 7.69 13.07
N GLY A 319 -4.24 8.07 13.74
CA GLY A 319 -4.28 9.14 14.73
C GLY A 319 -4.22 10.58 14.19
N ARG A 320 -3.99 10.78 12.89
CA ARG A 320 -3.98 12.13 12.28
C ARG A 320 -5.31 12.59 11.69
N SER A 321 -6.26 11.67 11.48
CA SER A 321 -7.44 11.95 10.66
C SER A 321 -8.44 12.94 11.27
N SER A 322 -8.31 13.31 12.54
CA SER A 322 -9.29 14.15 13.24
C SER A 322 -8.81 15.56 13.56
N VAL A 323 -7.51 15.86 13.53
CA VAL A 323 -6.99 17.16 14.02
C VAL A 323 -6.42 18.02 12.88
N ALA A 324 -5.65 17.43 11.96
CA ALA A 324 -5.01 18.19 10.88
C ALA A 324 -5.96 18.95 9.93
N PRO A 325 -7.07 18.39 9.43
CA PRO A 325 -7.98 19.14 8.55
C PRO A 325 -8.75 20.23 9.30
N VAL A 326 -8.97 20.06 10.61
CA VAL A 326 -9.62 21.06 11.46
C VAL A 326 -8.69 22.25 11.68
N ILE A 327 -7.40 22.01 11.96
CA ILE A 327 -6.42 23.09 12.17
C ILE A 327 -6.18 23.93 10.89
N ILE A 328 -6.03 23.29 9.72
CA ILE A 328 -5.78 24.02 8.46
C ILE A 328 -7.00 24.88 8.06
N THR A 329 -8.21 24.44 8.40
CA THR A 329 -9.43 25.23 8.15
C THR A 329 -9.59 26.35 9.18
N THR A 330 -9.19 26.16 10.44
CA THR A 330 -9.19 27.23 11.45
C THR A 330 -8.09 28.26 11.25
N GLU A 331 -6.88 27.92 10.83
CA GLU A 331 -5.82 28.93 10.57
C GLU A 331 -6.24 29.95 9.50
N ARG A 332 -6.84 29.48 8.39
CA ARG A 332 -7.40 30.36 7.35
C ARG A 332 -8.54 31.21 7.88
N PHE A 333 -9.39 30.63 8.73
CA PHE A 333 -10.53 31.32 9.29
C PHE A 333 -10.13 32.34 10.36
N VAL A 334 -9.14 32.05 11.20
CA VAL A 334 -8.71 32.90 12.32
C VAL A 334 -7.89 34.10 11.85
N ARG A 335 -7.04 33.93 10.83
CA ARG A 335 -6.30 35.06 10.21
C ARG A 335 -7.22 36.13 9.61
N GLU A 336 -8.46 35.80 9.28
CA GLU A 336 -9.43 36.77 8.77
C GLU A 336 -10.11 37.62 9.86
N PHE A 337 -10.10 37.22 11.14
CA PHE A 337 -11.03 37.80 12.13
C PHE A 337 -10.46 38.62 13.30
N SER A 338 -9.16 38.57 13.64
CA SER A 338 -8.54 39.50 14.62
C SER A 338 -7.04 39.24 14.78
N THR A 339 -6.17 40.26 14.78
CA THR A 339 -4.71 40.04 14.82
C THR A 339 -4.17 39.61 16.18
N GLU A 340 -4.67 40.13 17.31
CA GLU A 340 -4.11 39.78 18.64
C GLU A 340 -4.52 38.39 19.13
N VAL A 341 -5.78 37.97 18.88
CA VAL A 341 -6.25 36.62 19.29
C VAL A 341 -5.71 35.53 18.36
N ALA A 342 -5.36 35.91 17.13
CA ALA A 342 -4.76 35.00 16.16
C ALA A 342 -3.34 34.61 16.55
N ASP A 343 -2.55 35.53 17.11
CA ASP A 343 -1.16 35.26 17.47
C ASP A 343 -1.08 34.27 18.66
N ASP A 344 -1.81 34.51 19.75
CA ASP A 344 -1.83 33.58 20.91
C ASP A 344 -2.34 32.17 20.53
N LEU A 345 -3.36 32.09 19.67
CA LEU A 345 -3.89 30.80 19.20
C LEU A 345 -2.94 30.11 18.21
N ALA A 346 -2.19 30.88 17.42
CA ALA A 346 -1.21 30.33 16.49
C ALA A 346 -0.07 29.66 17.25
N ASP A 347 0.43 30.29 18.32
CA ASP A 347 1.47 29.73 19.18
C ASP A 347 0.98 28.42 19.85
N GLU A 348 -0.23 28.40 20.42
CA GLU A 348 -0.81 27.19 21.03
C GLU A 348 -0.99 26.04 20.01
N VAL A 349 -1.44 26.37 18.79
CA VAL A 349 -1.60 25.39 17.70
C VAL A 349 -0.24 24.87 17.22
N GLU A 350 0.78 25.73 17.14
CA GLU A 350 2.13 25.34 16.75
C GLU A 350 2.74 24.38 17.78
N ASP A 351 2.62 24.69 19.07
CA ASP A 351 3.06 23.81 20.17
C ASP A 351 2.35 22.43 20.13
N GLU A 352 1.03 22.40 19.90
CA GLU A 352 0.29 21.13 19.76
C GLU A 352 0.71 20.33 18.53
N LEU A 353 0.99 21.00 17.41
CA LEU A 353 1.45 20.36 16.18
C LEU A 353 2.85 19.75 16.36
N ASP A 354 3.75 20.44 17.03
CA ASP A 354 5.10 19.96 17.30
C ASP A 354 5.07 18.76 18.24
N ALA A 355 4.30 18.81 19.34
CA ALA A 355 4.09 17.66 20.22
C ALA A 355 3.47 16.47 19.47
N ALA A 356 2.53 16.72 18.56
CA ALA A 356 1.94 15.67 17.72
C ALA A 356 2.94 15.07 16.72
N ASN A 357 3.85 15.88 16.18
CA ASN A 357 4.91 15.45 15.27
C ASN A 357 5.97 14.61 16.00
N GLU A 358 6.42 15.04 17.18
CA GLU A 358 7.35 14.27 18.02
C GLU A 358 6.78 12.89 18.37
N ALA A 359 5.53 12.84 18.84
CA ALA A 359 4.84 11.58 19.11
C ALA A 359 4.70 10.70 17.86
N TYR A 360 4.56 11.31 16.67
CA TYR A 360 4.47 10.57 15.42
C TYR A 360 5.83 9.95 15.03
N VAL A 361 6.93 10.65 15.26
CA VAL A 361 8.30 10.13 15.02
C VAL A 361 8.60 8.93 15.91
N GLU A 362 8.36 9.05 17.23
CA GLU A 362 8.58 7.94 18.17
C GLU A 362 7.76 6.70 17.78
N GLN A 363 6.50 6.91 17.39
CA GLN A 363 5.62 5.82 16.96
C GLN A 363 6.06 5.18 15.65
N TYR A 364 6.64 5.97 14.73
CA TYR A 364 7.14 5.47 13.45
C TYR A 364 8.35 4.55 13.69
N GLU A 365 9.29 4.97 14.53
CA GLU A 365 10.45 4.15 14.93
C GLU A 365 10.00 2.87 15.66
N ASN A 366 9.03 2.98 16.57
CA ASN A 366 8.46 1.83 17.25
C ASN A 366 7.82 0.85 16.25
N PHE A 367 7.07 1.37 15.26
CA PHE A 367 6.49 0.54 14.20
C PHE A 367 7.56 -0.19 13.38
N GLN A 368 8.65 0.50 12.98
CA GLN A 368 9.78 -0.12 12.30
C GLN A 368 10.41 -1.24 13.14
N ASN A 369 10.70 -0.98 14.41
CA ASN A 369 11.29 -1.95 15.33
C ASN A 369 10.39 -3.20 15.50
N GLN A 370 9.09 -2.99 15.65
CA GLN A 370 8.14 -4.09 15.76
C GLN A 370 8.00 -4.89 14.45
N LEU A 371 8.12 -4.22 13.30
CA LEU A 371 8.13 -4.90 12.01
C LEU A 371 9.40 -5.74 11.84
N VAL A 372 10.56 -5.20 12.18
CA VAL A 372 11.84 -5.94 12.20
C VAL A 372 11.71 -7.17 13.09
N GLU A 373 11.26 -7.00 14.34
CA GLU A 373 11.08 -8.11 15.27
C GLU A 373 10.11 -9.16 14.73
N PHE A 374 8.98 -8.72 14.16
CA PHE A 374 7.98 -9.60 13.57
C PHE A 374 8.58 -10.43 12.42
N VAL A 375 9.24 -9.78 11.47
CA VAL A 375 9.83 -10.43 10.31
C VAL A 375 10.88 -11.46 10.74
N VAL A 376 11.74 -11.11 11.69
CA VAL A 376 12.76 -12.03 12.22
C VAL A 376 12.12 -13.22 12.96
N ARG A 377 11.12 -12.97 13.80
CA ARG A 377 10.49 -14.00 14.64
C ARG A 377 9.64 -14.97 13.81
N TYR A 378 8.91 -14.46 12.82
CA TYR A 378 7.96 -15.24 12.02
C TYR A 378 8.52 -15.66 10.66
N GLY A 379 9.67 -15.13 10.22
CA GLY A 379 10.27 -15.45 8.92
C GLY A 379 10.53 -16.94 8.71
N ARG A 380 10.69 -17.71 9.80
CA ARG A 380 10.80 -19.17 9.78
C ARG A 380 9.63 -19.90 9.11
N THR A 381 8.47 -19.25 8.98
CA THR A 381 7.32 -19.84 8.27
C THR A 381 7.58 -19.96 6.77
N LEU A 382 8.55 -19.24 6.23
CA LEU A 382 8.97 -19.25 4.83
C LEU A 382 10.15 -20.23 4.66
N ASN A 383 9.91 -21.51 4.94
CA ASN A 383 10.99 -22.50 4.99
C ASN A 383 11.46 -23.00 3.61
N PHE A 384 10.70 -22.67 2.56
CA PHE A 384 11.05 -22.98 1.17
C PHE A 384 12.17 -22.08 0.63
N LEU A 385 12.46 -20.95 1.31
CA LEU A 385 13.54 -20.06 0.92
C LEU A 385 14.90 -20.71 1.12
N THR A 386 15.77 -20.52 0.14
CA THR A 386 17.18 -20.90 0.20
C THR A 386 17.99 -19.90 1.04
N PRO A 387 19.19 -20.24 1.56
CA PRO A 387 19.93 -19.38 2.48
C PRO A 387 20.27 -17.98 1.94
N ASN A 388 20.46 -17.85 0.63
CA ASN A 388 20.81 -16.59 -0.03
C ASN A 388 19.59 -15.71 -0.34
N GLU A 389 18.39 -16.28 -0.30
CA GLU A 389 17.16 -15.54 -0.52
C GLU A 389 16.76 -14.73 0.72
N ARG A 390 15.91 -13.74 0.50
CA ARG A 390 15.58 -12.70 1.46
C ARG A 390 14.07 -12.56 1.63
N ILE A 391 13.69 -12.06 2.79
CA ILE A 391 12.35 -11.57 3.07
C ILE A 391 12.45 -10.05 3.00
N ILE A 392 11.73 -9.46 2.06
CA ILE A 392 11.66 -8.01 1.85
C ILE A 392 10.24 -7.58 2.18
N VAL A 393 10.06 -6.66 3.11
CA VAL A 393 8.75 -6.05 3.40
C VAL A 393 8.83 -4.58 3.04
N LYS A 394 8.26 -4.24 1.88
CA LYS A 394 8.10 -2.87 1.41
C LYS A 394 6.90 -2.24 2.10
N VAL A 395 7.12 -1.17 2.83
CA VAL A 395 6.05 -0.48 3.55
C VAL A 395 5.78 0.86 2.88
N THR A 396 4.51 1.16 2.63
CA THR A 396 4.08 2.50 2.22
C THR A 396 3.15 3.07 3.27
N VAL A 397 3.51 4.21 3.82
CA VAL A 397 2.77 4.94 4.84
C VAL A 397 2.43 6.32 4.27
N PRO A 398 1.23 6.86 4.49
CA PRO A 398 0.91 8.22 4.08
C PRO A 398 1.95 9.19 4.65
N GLY A 399 2.59 9.95 3.75
CA GLY A 399 3.66 10.86 4.11
C GLY A 399 3.23 11.91 5.14
N CYS A 400 4.22 12.36 5.91
CA CYS A 400 4.06 13.44 6.85
C CYS A 400 4.43 14.77 6.21
N THR A 401 3.47 15.69 6.08
CA THR A 401 3.72 16.96 5.37
C THR A 401 4.65 17.92 6.11
N LYS A 402 4.84 17.75 7.43
CA LYS A 402 5.67 18.61 8.29
C LYS A 402 6.80 17.85 9.01
N CYS A 403 7.11 16.62 8.60
CA CYS A 403 8.24 15.91 9.20
C CYS A 403 9.03 15.13 8.16
N ASP A 404 10.33 14.98 8.41
CA ASP A 404 11.31 14.37 7.50
C ASP A 404 11.23 12.83 7.47
N LEU A 405 10.06 12.27 7.78
CA LEU A 405 9.85 10.83 7.74
C LEU A 405 9.52 10.38 6.31
N PRO A 406 10.15 9.30 5.84
CA PRO A 406 9.88 8.82 4.50
C PRO A 406 8.50 8.18 4.43
N ASP A 407 7.81 8.40 3.31
CA ASP A 407 6.53 7.77 2.99
C ASP A 407 6.69 6.26 2.70
N ARG A 408 7.92 5.79 2.50
CA ARG A 408 8.26 4.40 2.18
C ARG A 408 9.52 3.96 2.88
N PHE A 409 9.57 2.70 3.26
CA PHE A 409 10.80 2.05 3.70
C PHE A 409 10.71 0.55 3.48
N ASP A 410 11.86 -0.10 3.34
CA ASP A 410 11.94 -1.53 3.11
C ASP A 410 12.64 -2.23 4.29
N VAL A 411 12.05 -3.31 4.81
CA VAL A 411 12.71 -4.18 5.80
C VAL A 411 13.25 -5.42 5.10
N VAL A 412 14.57 -5.63 5.14
CA VAL A 412 15.24 -6.71 4.41
C VAL A 412 15.99 -7.63 5.37
N VAL A 413 15.69 -8.94 5.34
CA VAL A 413 16.43 -9.96 6.09
C VAL A 413 16.76 -11.16 5.22
N THR A 414 17.98 -11.68 5.31
CA THR A 414 18.38 -12.92 4.62
C THR A 414 17.86 -14.15 5.36
N LYS A 415 17.58 -15.22 4.62
CA LYS A 415 17.11 -16.49 5.18
C LYS A 415 18.14 -17.12 6.11
N ASP A 416 19.43 -16.98 5.83
CA ASP A 416 20.51 -17.46 6.70
C ASP A 416 20.44 -16.88 8.13
N VAL A 417 20.07 -15.61 8.28
CA VAL A 417 19.87 -14.99 9.60
C VAL A 417 18.70 -15.62 10.35
N ILE A 418 17.61 -15.91 9.65
CA ILE A 418 16.43 -16.58 10.22
C ILE A 418 16.78 -18.00 10.66
N ASP A 419 17.58 -18.71 9.87
CA ASP A 419 18.02 -20.08 10.16
C ASP A 419 19.00 -20.13 11.34
N ASP A 420 19.93 -19.19 11.43
CA ASP A 420 20.83 -19.05 12.57
C ASP A 420 20.06 -18.77 13.87
N LEU A 421 19.03 -17.92 13.82
CA LEU A 421 18.16 -17.68 14.97
C LEU A 421 17.37 -18.94 15.35
N ALA A 422 16.80 -19.64 14.35
CA ALA A 422 16.04 -20.87 14.59
C ALA A 422 16.90 -22.00 15.17
N ALA A 423 18.18 -22.05 14.80
CA ALA A 423 19.17 -22.96 15.36
C ALA A 423 19.71 -22.52 16.74
N GLY A 424 19.32 -21.33 17.23
CA GLY A 424 19.81 -20.78 18.49
C GLY A 424 21.27 -20.32 18.46
N LYS A 425 21.86 -20.14 17.27
CA LYS A 425 23.24 -19.66 17.10
C LYS A 425 23.36 -18.15 17.38
N ILE A 426 22.28 -17.41 17.14
CA ILE A 426 22.17 -15.97 17.45
C ILE A 426 20.90 -15.70 18.25
N SER A 427 20.91 -14.65 19.06
CA SER A 427 19.71 -14.15 19.75
C SER A 427 18.81 -13.34 18.82
N LEU A 428 17.56 -13.10 19.24
CA LEU A 428 16.62 -12.25 18.51
C LEU A 428 17.18 -10.83 18.30
N GLU A 429 17.85 -10.27 19.30
CA GLU A 429 18.48 -8.94 19.24
C GLU A 429 19.65 -8.91 18.24
N GLN A 430 20.44 -9.98 18.19
CA GLN A 430 21.52 -10.11 17.21
C GLN A 430 20.98 -10.26 15.78
N ALA A 431 19.88 -10.99 15.61
CA ALA A 431 19.21 -11.12 14.32
C ALA A 431 18.61 -9.79 13.86
N ALA A 432 17.93 -9.05 14.75
CA ALA A 432 17.36 -7.73 14.45
C ALA A 432 18.43 -6.72 13.98
N LYS A 433 19.64 -6.76 14.55
CA LYS A 433 20.77 -5.92 14.11
C LYS A 433 21.33 -6.26 12.73
N LYS A 434 21.04 -7.45 12.20
CA LYS A 434 21.43 -7.87 10.85
C LYS A 434 20.35 -7.53 9.81
N VAL A 435 19.21 -6.98 10.23
CA VAL A 435 18.15 -6.52 9.33
C VAL A 435 18.51 -5.14 8.81
N THR A 436 18.39 -4.95 7.50
CA THR A 436 18.59 -3.65 6.86
C THR A 436 17.24 -2.96 6.70
N ILE A 437 17.18 -1.66 7.04
CA ILE A 437 16.06 -0.78 6.75
C ILE A 437 16.54 0.23 5.70
N ASN A 438 15.90 0.24 4.53
CA ASN A 438 16.21 1.15 3.43
C ASN A 438 15.14 2.21 3.22
#